data_AF-A0A1B0GJF8-F1
#
_entry.id   AF-A0A1B0GJF8-F1
#
_cell.length_a   1.000
_cell.length_b   1.000
_cell.length_c   1.000
_cell.angle_alpha   90.00
_cell.angle_beta   90.00
_cell.angle_gamma   90.00
#
_symmetry.space_group_name_H-M   'P 1'
#
loop_
_entity.id
_entity.type
_entity.pdbx_description
1 polymer ?
#
loop_
_entity_poly.entity_id
_entity_poly.type
_entity_poly.pdbx_seq_one_letter_code
_entity_poly.pdbx_strand_id
1 'polypeptide(L)'
;MMRLNLKFILGLLCLLVLVTFSLWTQCGDSALGRSLVPKWDQRSYAEYPTSPPSFVLNGFIYSLLGLYDLNCTAPQGHSAEAGVLFDQGMTSLKHMLLLYDTGSGTSYDLRHFTLGISPNLARWDYHATHVNQLLLLATIDRDPIIEQTAKRWQGYM
;
A
#
# COMPACT_ATOMS: atom_id res chain seq x y z
N MET A 1 -32.08 24.94 35.36
CA MET A 1 -30.78 25.36 34.80
C MET A 1 -29.70 24.47 35.42
N MET A 2 -29.37 23.34 34.77
CA MET A 2 -28.38 22.37 35.30
C MET A 2 -26.98 22.97 35.20
N ARG A 3 -26.35 23.27 36.34
CA ARG A 3 -24.94 23.62 36.39
C ARG A 3 -24.14 22.32 36.25
N LEU A 4 -23.72 21.99 35.02
CA LEU A 4 -22.80 20.87 34.81
C LEU A 4 -21.47 21.17 35.50
N ASN A 5 -20.99 20.24 36.32
CA ASN A 5 -19.73 20.38 37.02
C ASN A 5 -18.58 20.26 36.00
N LEU A 6 -17.81 21.33 35.84
CA LEU A 6 -16.69 21.40 34.89
C LEU A 6 -15.68 20.24 35.09
N LYS A 7 -15.48 19.79 36.33
CA LYS A 7 -14.62 18.63 36.64
C LYS A 7 -15.18 17.33 36.07
N PHE A 8 -16.50 17.18 36.06
CA PHE A 8 -17.19 16.01 35.50
C PHE A 8 -17.10 16.02 33.96
N ILE A 9 -17.25 17.19 33.33
CA ILE A 9 -17.07 17.33 31.87
C ILE A 9 -15.63 17.00 31.47
N LEU A 10 -14.63 17.54 32.19
CA LEU A 10 -13.21 17.24 31.92
C LEU A 10 -12.90 15.76 32.11
N GLY A 11 -13.47 15.12 33.15
CA GLY A 11 -13.31 13.69 33.37
C GLY A 11 -13.87 12.84 32.21
N LEU A 12 -15.08 13.17 31.73
CA LEU A 12 -15.69 12.51 30.58
C LEU A 12 -14.87 12.70 29.29
N LEU A 13 -14.37 13.91 29.04
CA LEU A 13 -13.52 14.20 27.89
C LEU A 13 -12.21 13.38 27.94
N CYS A 14 -11.53 13.34 29.08
CA CYS A 14 -10.33 12.52 29.23
C CYS A 14 -10.61 11.04 28.99
N LEU A 15 -11.74 10.52 29.49
CA LEU A 15 -12.11 9.12 29.31
C LEU A 15 -12.41 8.82 27.83
N LEU A 16 -13.08 9.74 27.15
CA LEU A 16 -13.38 9.62 25.72
C LEU A 16 -12.11 9.68 24.88
N VAL A 17 -11.14 10.54 25.23
CA VAL A 17 -9.81 10.57 24.60
C VAL A 17 -9.05 9.28 24.83
N LEU A 18 -9.04 8.74 26.05
CA LEU A 18 -8.36 7.47 26.35
C LEU A 18 -8.98 6.28 25.62
N VAL A 19 -10.32 6.23 25.55
CA VAL A 19 -11.05 5.18 24.83
C VAL A 19 -10.81 5.30 23.32
N THR A 20 -10.89 6.50 22.76
CA THR A 20 -10.63 6.70 21.32
C THR A 20 -9.18 6.43 20.97
N PHE A 21 -8.23 6.80 21.82
CA PHE A 21 -6.82 6.48 21.65
C PHE A 21 -6.57 4.96 21.74
N SER A 22 -7.21 4.27 22.69
CA SER A 22 -7.08 2.80 22.83
C SER A 22 -7.73 2.06 21.66
N LEU A 23 -8.87 2.53 21.17
CA LEU A 23 -9.52 1.99 19.97
C LEU A 23 -8.67 2.25 18.72
N TRP A 24 -8.00 3.40 18.64
CA TRP A 24 -7.10 3.73 17.55
C TRP A 24 -5.82 2.88 17.58
N THR A 25 -5.20 2.67 18.75
CA THR A 25 -4.02 1.80 18.89
C THR A 25 -4.33 0.33 18.64
N GLN A 26 -5.59 -0.09 18.81
CA GLN A 26 -6.07 -1.45 18.50
C GLN A 26 -6.82 -1.53 17.16
N CYS A 27 -6.73 -0.48 16.32
CA CYS A 27 -7.37 -0.46 15.01
C CYS A 27 -6.65 -1.46 14.09
N GLY A 28 -7.26 -2.64 13.91
CA GLY A 28 -6.70 -3.76 13.14
C GLY A 28 -6.64 -5.09 13.92
N ASP A 29 -6.55 -5.02 15.25
CA ASP A 29 -6.45 -6.19 16.13
C ASP A 29 -7.81 -6.71 16.63
N SER A 30 -8.81 -5.83 16.70
CA SER A 30 -10.18 -6.20 17.07
C SER A 30 -10.97 -6.76 15.88
N ALA A 31 -11.84 -7.74 16.14
CA ALA A 31 -12.70 -8.34 15.11
C ALA A 31 -13.63 -7.31 14.44
N LEU A 32 -14.13 -6.34 15.22
CA LEU A 32 -14.93 -5.23 14.72
C LEU A 32 -14.08 -4.31 13.83
N GLY A 33 -12.86 -3.96 14.25
CA GLY A 33 -11.92 -3.18 13.44
C GLY A 33 -11.67 -3.84 12.09
N ARG A 34 -11.34 -5.13 12.06
CA ARG A 34 -11.14 -5.89 10.81
C ARG A 34 -12.38 -5.94 9.91
N SER A 35 -13.59 -5.96 10.48
CA SER A 35 -14.84 -5.98 9.70
C SER A 35 -15.18 -4.62 9.07
N LEU A 36 -14.66 -3.53 9.65
CA LEU A 36 -14.88 -2.15 9.19
C LEU A 36 -13.81 -1.70 8.19
N VAL A 37 -12.66 -2.40 8.12
CA VAL A 37 -11.67 -2.18 7.08
C VAL A 37 -12.25 -2.67 5.75
N PRO A 38 -12.27 -1.84 4.69
CA PRO A 38 -12.66 -2.28 3.36
C PRO A 38 -11.89 -3.54 2.99
N LYS A 39 -12.59 -4.60 2.56
CA LYS A 39 -11.91 -5.77 1.99
C LYS A 39 -11.27 -5.33 0.68
N TRP A 40 -9.98 -5.04 0.72
CA TRP A 40 -9.18 -4.77 -0.46
C TRP A 40 -9.15 -6.04 -1.32
N ASP A 41 -9.49 -5.92 -2.60
CA ASP A 41 -9.14 -6.98 -3.56
C ASP A 41 -7.62 -6.90 -3.76
N GLN A 42 -6.88 -7.72 -3.02
CA GLN A 42 -5.42 -7.79 -3.06
C GLN A 42 -4.93 -8.57 -4.30
N ARG A 43 -5.35 -8.13 -5.50
CA ARG A 43 -4.77 -8.65 -6.75
C ARG A 43 -3.34 -8.12 -6.90
N SER A 44 -2.41 -8.89 -6.38
CA SER A 44 -0.98 -8.74 -6.63
C SER A 44 -0.48 -9.97 -7.39
N TYR A 45 0.35 -9.74 -8.39
CA TYR A 45 1.04 -10.79 -9.14
C TYR A 45 2.37 -11.05 -8.45
N ALA A 46 2.45 -12.19 -7.75
CA ALA A 46 3.53 -12.46 -6.82
C ALA A 46 4.81 -12.89 -7.55
N GLU A 47 5.94 -12.24 -7.22
CA GLU A 47 7.28 -12.75 -7.59
C GLU A 47 7.53 -14.12 -6.95
N TYR A 48 7.18 -14.23 -5.66
CA TYR A 48 7.23 -15.48 -4.90
C TYR A 48 5.81 -15.82 -4.42
N PRO A 49 5.15 -16.85 -4.97
CA PRO A 49 3.80 -17.27 -4.56
C PRO A 49 3.84 -18.01 -3.22
N THR A 50 4.22 -17.30 -2.15
CA THR A 50 4.36 -17.83 -0.79
C THR A 50 3.03 -17.92 -0.05
N SER A 51 2.98 -18.75 0.99
CA SER A 51 1.86 -18.81 1.94
C SER A 51 2.40 -18.60 3.37
N PRO A 52 2.04 -17.50 4.06
CA PRO A 52 1.22 -16.38 3.59
C PRO A 52 1.91 -15.54 2.50
N PRO A 53 1.16 -14.70 1.75
CA PRO A 53 1.71 -13.90 0.66
C PRO A 53 2.76 -12.89 1.16
N SER A 54 3.83 -12.74 0.39
CA SER A 54 4.95 -11.84 0.70
C SER A 54 4.74 -10.41 0.18
N PHE A 55 4.06 -10.25 -0.96
CA PHE A 55 3.83 -8.98 -1.64
C PHE A 55 5.14 -8.21 -1.93
N VAL A 56 6.06 -8.83 -2.68
CA VAL A 56 7.30 -8.18 -3.14
C VAL A 56 6.97 -7.09 -4.16
N LEU A 57 7.45 -5.85 -3.92
CA LEU A 57 7.05 -4.68 -4.72
C LEU A 57 7.64 -4.68 -6.13
N ASN A 58 8.95 -4.84 -6.26
CA ASN A 58 9.65 -4.72 -7.54
C ASN A 58 9.16 -5.76 -8.56
N GLY A 59 8.97 -7.01 -8.14
CA GLY A 59 8.46 -8.06 -9.02
C GLY A 59 7.01 -7.84 -9.44
N PHE A 60 6.18 -7.31 -8.53
CA PHE A 60 4.81 -6.93 -8.88
C PHE A 60 4.82 -5.82 -9.95
N ILE A 61 5.62 -4.76 -9.80
CA ILE A 61 5.67 -3.70 -10.82
C ILE A 61 6.21 -4.22 -12.16
N TYR A 62 7.24 -5.09 -12.17
CA TYR A 62 7.71 -5.69 -13.43
C TYR A 62 6.63 -6.50 -14.14
N SER A 63 5.79 -7.23 -13.40
CA SER A 63 4.66 -7.94 -14.00
C SER A 63 3.64 -6.99 -14.65
N LEU A 64 3.39 -5.82 -14.06
CA LEU A 64 2.51 -4.80 -14.64
C LEU A 64 3.10 -4.22 -15.93
N LEU A 65 4.40 -3.95 -15.95
CA LEU A 65 5.07 -3.48 -17.16
C LEU A 65 4.99 -4.53 -18.28
N GLY A 66 5.17 -5.81 -17.97
CA GLY A 66 4.99 -6.89 -18.94
C GLY A 66 3.55 -7.00 -19.47
N LEU A 67 2.54 -6.83 -18.60
CA LEU A 67 1.14 -6.78 -19.01
C LEU A 67 0.84 -5.56 -19.89
N TYR A 68 1.42 -4.40 -19.58
CA TYR A 68 1.31 -3.19 -20.38
C TYR A 68 1.90 -3.40 -21.78
N ASP A 69 3.12 -3.92 -21.87
CA ASP A 69 3.79 -4.20 -23.15
C ASP A 69 2.97 -5.19 -23.98
N LEU A 70 2.49 -6.27 -23.36
CA LEU A 70 1.65 -7.26 -24.05
C LEU A 70 0.34 -6.64 -24.55
N ASN A 71 -0.31 -5.80 -23.74
CA ASN A 71 -1.53 -5.10 -24.12
C ASN A 71 -1.30 -4.14 -25.30
N CYS A 72 -0.15 -3.47 -25.35
CA CYS A 72 0.20 -2.52 -26.39
C CYS A 72 0.69 -3.16 -27.69
N THR A 73 1.26 -4.37 -27.63
CA THR A 73 1.96 -4.99 -28.79
C THR A 73 1.24 -6.20 -29.37
N ALA A 74 0.38 -6.88 -28.61
CA ALA A 74 -0.29 -8.08 -29.10
C ALA A 74 -1.29 -7.76 -30.23
N PRO A 75 -1.47 -8.68 -31.20
CA PRO A 75 -2.50 -8.54 -32.22
C PRO A 75 -3.90 -8.40 -31.62
N GLN A 76 -4.81 -7.75 -32.37
CA GLN A 76 -6.20 -7.62 -31.95
C GLN A 76 -6.81 -8.98 -31.58
N GLY A 77 -7.47 -9.02 -30.42
CA GLY A 77 -8.07 -10.24 -29.86
C GLY A 77 -7.18 -11.00 -28.87
N HIS A 78 -5.88 -10.68 -28.78
CA HIS A 78 -4.94 -11.33 -27.84
C HIS A 78 -4.47 -10.42 -26.70
N SER A 79 -4.77 -9.12 -26.73
CA SER A 79 -4.38 -8.14 -25.70
C SER A 79 -5.41 -7.92 -24.59
N ALA A 80 -6.67 -8.30 -24.81
CA ALA A 80 -7.79 -7.89 -23.96
C ALA A 80 -7.62 -8.30 -22.48
N GLU A 81 -7.18 -9.53 -22.23
CA GLU A 81 -6.95 -10.02 -20.87
C GLU A 81 -5.77 -9.29 -20.20
N ALA A 82 -4.70 -9.02 -20.95
CA ALA A 82 -3.52 -8.32 -20.43
C ALA A 82 -3.88 -6.89 -19.98
N GLY A 83 -4.70 -6.17 -20.75
CA GLY A 83 -5.19 -4.85 -20.37
C GLY A 83 -6.04 -4.88 -19.09
N VAL A 84 -6.96 -5.85 -18.97
CA VAL A 84 -7.80 -6.02 -17.77
C VAL A 84 -6.95 -6.31 -16.52
N LEU A 85 -5.94 -7.19 -16.65
CA LEU A 85 -5.03 -7.49 -15.56
C LEU A 85 -4.16 -6.27 -15.21
N PHE A 86 -3.65 -5.55 -16.21
CA PHE A 86 -2.89 -4.32 -15.98
C PHE A 86 -3.71 -3.30 -15.17
N ASP A 87 -4.94 -3.02 -15.57
CA ASP A 87 -5.81 -2.03 -14.91
C ASP A 87 -6.13 -2.43 -13.45
N GLN A 88 -6.40 -3.72 -13.22
CA GLN A 88 -6.64 -4.26 -11.88
C GLN A 88 -5.39 -4.16 -11.02
N GLY A 89 -4.24 -4.56 -11.55
CA GLY A 89 -2.96 -4.51 -10.85
C GLY A 89 -2.51 -3.08 -10.55
N MET A 90 -2.71 -2.13 -11.46
CA MET A 90 -2.46 -0.71 -11.21
C MET A 90 -3.35 -0.14 -10.11
N THR A 91 -4.62 -0.56 -10.06
CA THR A 91 -5.54 -0.19 -8.97
C THR A 91 -5.03 -0.72 -7.62
N SER A 92 -4.64 -2.00 -7.55
CA SER A 92 -4.09 -2.59 -6.32
C SER A 92 -2.75 -1.95 -5.92
N LEU A 93 -1.85 -1.68 -6.88
CA LEU A 93 -0.59 -1.00 -6.63
C LEU A 93 -0.83 0.35 -5.95
N LYS A 94 -1.71 1.19 -6.51
CA LYS A 94 -1.99 2.53 -5.97
C LYS A 94 -2.54 2.48 -4.55
N HIS A 95 -3.38 1.51 -4.23
CA HIS A 95 -3.90 1.30 -2.87
C HIS A 95 -2.83 0.83 -1.87
N MET A 96 -1.86 0.04 -2.33
CA MET A 96 -0.83 -0.56 -1.48
C MET A 96 0.46 0.27 -1.41
N LEU A 97 0.67 1.21 -2.33
CA LEU A 97 1.97 1.82 -2.58
C LEU A 97 2.58 2.45 -1.32
N LEU A 98 1.76 3.13 -0.51
CA LEU A 98 2.21 3.80 0.70
C LEU A 98 2.55 2.83 1.85
N LEU A 99 2.11 1.57 1.80
CA LEU A 99 2.49 0.54 2.79
C LEU A 99 3.98 0.17 2.70
N TYR A 100 4.61 0.44 1.56
CA TYR A 100 6.04 0.21 1.36
C TYR A 100 6.91 1.38 1.81
N ASP A 101 6.34 2.54 2.09
CA ASP A 101 7.09 3.73 2.50
C ASP A 101 7.43 3.70 3.99
N THR A 102 8.71 3.84 4.33
CA THR A 102 9.16 3.87 5.73
C THR A 102 9.44 5.28 6.25
N GLY A 103 9.27 6.31 5.41
CA GLY A 103 9.59 7.71 5.69
C GLY A 103 11.06 8.08 5.48
N SER A 104 11.93 7.11 5.22
CA SER A 104 13.37 7.31 4.98
C SER A 104 13.97 6.24 4.04
N GLY A 105 13.11 5.57 3.26
CA GLY A 105 13.44 4.43 2.43
C GLY A 105 12.17 3.67 2.05
N THR A 106 12.35 2.42 1.60
CA THR A 106 11.24 1.52 1.27
C THR A 106 11.41 0.15 1.90
N SER A 107 10.31 -0.51 2.22
CA SER A 107 10.28 -1.96 2.45
C SER A 107 10.34 -2.70 1.11
N TYR A 108 11.00 -3.85 1.08
CA TYR A 108 11.08 -4.74 -0.08
C TYR A 108 9.75 -5.49 -0.32
N ASP A 109 9.11 -5.87 0.77
CA ASP A 109 7.90 -6.69 0.81
C ASP A 109 7.01 -6.31 2.01
N LEU A 110 5.80 -6.87 2.08
CA LEU A 110 4.85 -6.62 3.17
C LEU A 110 4.79 -7.78 4.18
N ARG A 111 5.86 -8.56 4.33
CA ARG A 111 5.88 -9.67 5.31
C ARG A 111 5.69 -9.22 6.75
N HIS A 112 6.01 -7.97 7.06
CA HIS A 112 5.71 -7.40 8.38
C HIS A 112 4.20 -7.27 8.64
N PHE A 113 3.39 -7.06 7.61
CA PHE A 113 1.92 -7.10 7.72
C PHE A 113 1.37 -8.53 7.76
N THR A 114 1.94 -9.44 6.96
CA THR A 114 1.37 -10.80 6.84
C THR A 114 1.86 -11.78 7.91
N LEU A 115 3.05 -11.57 8.47
CA LEU A 115 3.66 -12.41 9.50
C LEU A 115 3.79 -11.73 10.86
N GLY A 116 3.53 -10.42 10.98
CA GLY A 116 3.69 -9.68 12.24
C GLY A 116 5.15 -9.56 12.72
N ILE A 117 6.10 -9.55 11.78
CA ILE A 117 7.54 -9.42 12.03
C ILE A 117 8.05 -8.02 11.71
N SER A 118 9.33 -7.72 11.99
CA SER A 118 9.95 -6.46 11.58
C SER A 118 9.98 -6.27 10.05
N PRO A 119 9.88 -5.02 9.54
CA PRO A 119 9.95 -4.74 8.11
C PRO A 119 11.23 -5.26 7.45
N ASN A 120 11.08 -5.93 6.31
CA ASN A 120 12.20 -6.25 5.44
C ASN A 120 12.55 -5.02 4.61
N LEU A 121 13.50 -4.21 5.08
CA LEU A 121 13.93 -3.00 4.39
C LEU A 121 14.60 -3.34 3.06
N ALA A 122 14.24 -2.62 2.00
CA ALA A 122 14.92 -2.70 0.72
C ALA A 122 16.34 -2.14 0.87
N ARG A 123 17.33 -2.87 0.35
CA ARG A 123 18.67 -2.30 0.14
C ARG A 123 18.59 -1.13 -0.86
N TRP A 124 19.58 -0.26 -0.85
CA TRP A 124 19.57 0.98 -1.65
C TRP A 124 19.46 0.75 -3.17
N ASP A 125 19.99 -0.35 -3.68
CA ASP A 125 19.84 -0.79 -5.07
C ASP A 125 18.38 -1.17 -5.42
N TYR A 126 17.71 -1.88 -4.52
CA TYR A 126 16.27 -2.15 -4.66
C TYR A 126 15.42 -0.89 -4.46
N HIS A 127 15.80 0.00 -3.54
CA HIS A 127 15.14 1.29 -3.40
C HIS A 127 15.25 2.13 -4.68
N ALA A 128 16.44 2.19 -5.29
CA ALA A 128 16.65 2.80 -6.60
C ALA A 128 15.81 2.13 -7.70
N THR A 129 15.69 0.80 -7.67
CA THR A 129 14.81 0.05 -8.57
C THR A 129 13.35 0.48 -8.41
N HIS A 130 12.84 0.58 -7.17
CA HIS A 130 11.48 1.04 -6.90
C HIS A 130 11.24 2.45 -7.45
N VAL A 131 12.17 3.39 -7.24
CA VAL A 131 12.07 4.75 -7.77
C VAL A 131 12.02 4.75 -9.30
N ASN A 132 12.94 4.04 -9.96
CA ASN A 132 12.99 3.95 -11.42
C ASN A 132 11.70 3.36 -12.00
N GLN A 133 11.18 2.31 -11.37
CA GLN A 133 9.93 1.68 -11.75
C GLN A 133 8.72 2.63 -11.63
N LEU A 134 8.61 3.38 -10.53
CA LEU A 134 7.53 4.36 -10.38
C LEU A 134 7.67 5.55 -11.34
N LEU A 135 8.89 6.02 -11.59
CA LEU A 135 9.14 7.07 -12.58
C LEU A 135 8.72 6.61 -13.98
N LEU A 136 8.98 5.35 -14.34
CA LEU A 136 8.47 4.76 -15.59
C LEU A 136 6.95 4.68 -15.60
N LEU A 137 6.33 4.12 -14.56
CA LEU A 137 4.87 4.03 -14.47
C LEU A 137 4.17 5.39 -14.53
N ALA A 138 4.78 6.45 -13.99
CA ALA A 138 4.25 7.81 -14.06
C ALA A 138 4.19 8.37 -15.50
N THR A 139 4.93 7.77 -16.44
CA THR A 139 4.81 8.12 -17.87
C THR A 139 3.62 7.42 -18.55
N ILE A 140 3.08 6.37 -17.91
CA ILE A 140 2.00 5.51 -18.42
C ILE A 140 0.66 5.89 -17.78
N ASP A 141 0.60 5.99 -16.45
CA ASP A 141 -0.57 6.40 -15.67
C ASP A 141 -0.31 7.78 -15.04
N ARG A 142 -1.24 8.72 -15.26
CA ARG A 142 -1.15 10.11 -14.79
C ARG A 142 -1.68 10.31 -13.37
N ASP A 143 -2.03 9.25 -12.67
CA ASP A 143 -2.44 9.33 -11.27
C ASP A 143 -1.31 9.95 -10.41
N PRO A 144 -1.55 11.10 -9.75
CA PRO A 144 -0.50 11.81 -9.02
C PRO A 144 0.17 10.99 -7.92
N ILE A 145 -0.51 9.96 -7.38
CA ILE A 145 0.06 9.13 -6.31
C ILE A 145 1.38 8.46 -6.74
N ILE A 146 1.51 8.09 -8.02
CA ILE A 146 2.69 7.39 -8.54
C ILE A 146 3.87 8.38 -8.62
N GLU A 147 3.69 9.51 -9.32
CA GLU A 147 4.75 10.50 -9.49
C GLU A 147 5.16 11.14 -8.17
N GLN A 148 4.20 11.47 -7.29
CA GLN A 148 4.50 12.06 -5.98
C GLN A 148 5.25 11.08 -5.09
N THR A 149 4.87 9.80 -5.10
CA THR A 149 5.59 8.78 -4.32
C THR A 149 6.99 8.55 -4.88
N ALA A 150 7.15 8.50 -6.20
CA ALA A 150 8.45 8.38 -6.85
C ALA A 150 9.40 9.53 -6.46
N LYS A 151 8.92 10.79 -6.52
CA LYS A 151 9.68 11.98 -6.11
C LYS A 151 10.02 11.97 -4.63
N ARG A 152 9.09 11.55 -3.77
CA ARG A 152 9.35 11.44 -2.32
C ARG A 152 10.44 10.41 -2.05
N TRP A 153 10.35 9.22 -2.65
CA TRP A 153 11.35 8.16 -2.51
C TRP A 153 12.70 8.56 -3.07
N GLN A 154 12.73 9.25 -4.21
CA GLN A 154 13.96 9.83 -4.75
C GLN A 154 14.63 10.79 -3.76
N GLY A 155 13.85 11.56 -2.98
CA GLY A 155 14.37 12.45 -1.94
C GLY A 155 14.95 11.75 -0.71
N TYR A 156 14.83 10.43 -0.60
CA TYR A 156 15.48 9.66 0.47
C TYR A 156 16.93 9.27 0.12
N MET A 157 17.36 9.48 -1.14
CA MET A 157 18.70 9.15 -1.65
C MET A 157 19.71 10.28 -1.45
#